data_AF-A0A831LRZ2-F1
#
_entry.id   AF-A0A831LRZ2-F1
#
_cell.length_a   1.000
_cell.length_b   1.000
_cell.length_c   1.000
_cell.angle_alpha   90.00
_cell.angle_beta   90.00
_cell.angle_gamma   90.00
#
_symmetry.space_group_name_H-M   'P 1'
#
loop_
_entity.id
_entity.type
_entity.pdbx_description
1 polymer ?
#
loop_
_entity_poly.entity_id
_entity_poly.type
_entity_poly.pdbx_seq_one_letter_code
_entity_poly.pdbx_strand_id
1 'polypeptide(L)'
;MTQPKKLIEVAMPVKEVSAESVRDKSIRHGHISTLHLWWARRPLPVCRAVVFASLVPDPEDKNCPAPFKQAVAKYLADNKYKPYDDIPHTVAIDPMEDNLRNRLLMYIGKFSDEFIVNEKIR
;
A
#
# COMPACT_ATOMS: atom_id res chain seq x y z
N MET A 1 -17.85 -3.08 24.23
CA MET A 1 -16.41 -3.12 23.90
C MET A 1 -16.22 -2.28 22.64
N THR A 2 -15.28 -1.34 22.65
CA THR A 2 -14.98 -0.50 21.47
C THR A 2 -14.28 -1.35 20.41
N GLN A 3 -14.81 -1.36 19.19
CA GLN A 3 -14.18 -2.05 18.07
C GLN A 3 -12.84 -1.39 17.72
N PRO A 4 -11.81 -2.15 17.32
CA PRO A 4 -10.56 -1.56 16.85
C PRO A 4 -10.82 -0.79 15.56
N LYS A 5 -10.20 0.40 15.45
CA LYS A 5 -10.21 1.18 14.22
C LYS A 5 -9.61 0.36 13.07
N LYS A 6 -10.20 0.49 11.88
CA LYS A 6 -9.64 -0.09 10.66
C LYS A 6 -8.48 0.76 10.18
N LEU A 7 -7.51 0.12 9.54
CA LEU A 7 -6.33 0.82 9.04
C LEU A 7 -6.72 1.95 8.09
N ILE A 8 -7.68 1.70 7.19
CA ILE A 8 -8.17 2.70 6.22
C ILE A 8 -8.77 3.96 6.87
N GLU A 9 -9.26 3.88 8.11
CA GLU A 9 -9.83 5.02 8.85
C GLU A 9 -8.73 5.92 9.44
N VAL A 10 -7.51 5.42 9.53
CA VAL A 10 -6.39 6.07 10.22
C VAL A 10 -5.31 6.50 9.24
N ALA A 11 -4.90 5.62 8.33
CA ALA A 11 -3.80 5.87 7.41
C ALA A 11 -3.90 5.04 6.11
N MET A 12 -3.34 5.60 5.03
CA MET A 12 -3.25 4.92 3.72
C MET A 12 -1.96 5.36 2.99
N PRO A 13 -1.17 4.45 2.40
CA PRO A 13 0.01 4.79 1.59
C PRO A 13 -0.39 5.33 0.21
N VAL A 14 -0.95 6.54 0.17
CA VAL A 14 -1.49 7.13 -1.06
C VAL A 14 -0.39 7.35 -2.10
N LYS A 15 0.79 7.83 -1.70
CA LYS A 15 1.87 8.18 -2.63
C LYS A 15 2.37 6.95 -3.39
N GLU A 16 2.63 5.86 -2.68
CA GLU A 16 3.13 4.60 -3.21
C GLU A 16 2.09 3.92 -4.11
N VAL A 17 0.84 3.86 -3.63
CA VAL A 17 -0.26 3.25 -4.38
C VAL A 17 -0.59 4.07 -5.63
N SER A 18 -0.50 5.40 -5.57
CA SER A 18 -0.67 6.27 -6.74
C SER A 18 0.45 6.08 -7.76
N ALA A 19 1.71 5.96 -7.34
CA ALA A 19 2.84 5.72 -8.23
C ALA A 19 2.65 4.41 -9.02
N GLU A 20 2.28 3.33 -8.34
CA GLU A 20 2.01 2.04 -8.99
C GLU A 20 0.74 2.07 -9.86
N SER A 21 -0.25 2.87 -9.50
CA SER A 21 -1.45 3.07 -10.34
C SER A 21 -1.14 3.81 -11.64
N VAL A 22 -0.17 4.72 -11.65
CA VAL A 22 0.31 5.39 -12.87
C VAL A 22 1.07 4.40 -13.74
N ARG A 23 1.92 3.55 -13.12
CA ARG A 23 2.62 2.47 -13.81
C ARG A 23 1.64 1.52 -14.51
N ASP A 24 0.64 1.00 -13.80
CA ASP A 24 -0.39 0.09 -14.32
C ASP A 24 -1.09 0.66 -15.56
N LYS A 25 -1.41 1.96 -15.56
CA LYS A 25 -1.98 2.66 -16.72
C LYS A 25 -1.03 2.78 -17.90
N SER A 26 0.27 2.94 -17.64
CA SER A 26 1.29 3.20 -18.66
C SER A 26 1.72 1.97 -19.47
N ILE A 27 1.41 0.75 -18.99
CA ILE A 27 1.81 -0.54 -19.63
C ILE A 27 1.28 -0.66 -21.06
N ARG A 28 0.15 -0.01 -21.38
CA ARG A 28 -0.51 -0.10 -22.68
C ARG A 28 -0.26 1.18 -23.47
N HIS A 29 0.72 1.16 -24.36
CA HIS A 29 1.00 2.25 -25.30
C HIS A 29 0.64 1.84 -26.72
N GLY A 30 0.01 2.75 -27.48
CA GLY A 30 -0.15 2.64 -28.93
C GLY A 30 -1.32 1.78 -29.45
N HIS A 31 -2.22 1.30 -28.60
CA HIS A 31 -3.40 0.54 -29.03
C HIS A 31 -4.68 1.39 -28.95
N ILE A 32 -5.63 1.28 -29.89
CA ILE A 32 -6.85 2.13 -29.92
C ILE A 32 -7.64 2.04 -28.59
N SER A 33 -7.57 0.91 -27.90
CA SER A 33 -8.17 0.72 -26.56
C SER A 33 -7.51 1.53 -25.42
N THR A 34 -6.41 2.23 -25.67
CA THR A 34 -5.74 3.13 -24.70
C THR A 34 -6.28 4.56 -24.76
N LEU A 35 -6.97 4.94 -25.84
CA LEU A 35 -7.62 6.26 -25.98
C LEU A 35 -8.86 6.40 -25.07
N HIS A 36 -9.63 5.32 -24.91
CA HIS A 36 -10.82 5.31 -24.07
C HIS A 36 -10.83 4.05 -23.20
N LEU A 37 -10.45 4.22 -21.94
CA LEU A 37 -10.55 3.18 -20.90
C LEU A 37 -12.02 3.04 -20.46
N TRP A 38 -12.84 2.39 -21.27
CA TRP A 38 -14.25 2.13 -20.95
C TRP A 38 -14.47 0.68 -20.49
N TRP A 39 -15.33 0.44 -19.49
CA TRP A 39 -15.80 1.40 -18.46
C TRP A 39 -14.67 1.72 -17.49
N ALA A 40 -14.63 2.94 -16.94
CA ALA A 40 -13.58 3.49 -16.08
C ALA A 40 -12.94 2.48 -15.12
N ARG A 41 -11.85 1.83 -15.56
CA ARG A 41 -11.19 0.80 -14.75
C ARG A 41 -10.47 1.46 -13.58
N ARG A 42 -10.77 1.00 -12.37
CA ARG A 42 -9.99 1.34 -11.18
C ARG A 42 -8.65 0.59 -11.25
N PRO A 43 -7.50 1.26 -11.07
CA PRO A 43 -6.20 0.60 -11.04
C PRO A 43 -6.19 -0.52 -10.00
N LEU A 44 -5.64 -1.68 -10.38
CA LEU A 44 -5.53 -2.83 -9.49
C LEU A 44 -4.76 -2.53 -8.18
N PRO A 45 -3.68 -1.72 -8.19
CA PRO A 45 -2.97 -1.35 -6.97
C PRO A 45 -3.89 -0.73 -5.91
N VAL A 46 -4.69 0.27 -6.29
CA VAL A 46 -5.64 0.96 -5.38
C VAL A 46 -6.68 -0.01 -4.85
N CYS A 47 -7.30 -0.80 -5.72
CA CYS A 47 -8.35 -1.73 -5.31
C CYS A 47 -7.87 -2.71 -4.25
N ARG A 48 -6.69 -3.31 -4.44
CA ARG A 48 -6.11 -4.26 -3.47
C ARG A 48 -5.79 -3.58 -2.15
N ALA A 49 -5.18 -2.40 -2.22
CA ALA A 49 -4.77 -1.65 -1.06
C ALA A 49 -5.99 -1.24 -0.21
N VAL A 50 -7.07 -0.77 -0.85
CA VAL A 50 -8.33 -0.39 -0.18
C VAL A 50 -9.01 -1.59 0.46
N VAL A 51 -9.15 -2.71 -0.27
CA VAL A 51 -9.78 -3.94 0.26
C VAL A 51 -9.01 -4.44 1.48
N PHE A 52 -7.68 -4.53 1.38
CA PHE A 52 -6.85 -4.99 2.50
C PHE A 52 -6.96 -4.06 3.71
N ALA A 53 -6.80 -2.75 3.52
CA ALA A 53 -6.86 -1.74 4.59
C ALA A 53 -8.24 -1.66 5.28
N SER A 54 -9.31 -2.04 4.58
CA SER A 54 -10.67 -2.10 5.13
C SER A 54 -10.89 -3.30 6.05
N LEU A 55 -10.14 -4.39 5.83
CA LEU A 55 -10.29 -5.63 6.60
C LEU A 55 -9.45 -5.60 7.88
N VAL A 56 -8.22 -5.09 7.80
CA VAL A 56 -7.25 -5.16 8.90
C VAL A 56 -7.46 -4.06 9.96
N PRO A 57 -7.29 -4.39 11.25
CA PRO A 57 -7.27 -3.37 12.31
C PRO A 57 -5.94 -2.59 12.28
N ASP A 58 -5.96 -1.37 12.80
CA ASP A 58 -4.74 -0.59 13.00
C ASP A 58 -3.88 -1.22 14.11
N PRO A 59 -2.61 -1.62 13.86
CA PRO A 59 -1.76 -2.27 14.85
C PRO A 59 -1.41 -1.37 16.05
N GLU A 60 -1.46 -0.05 15.90
CA GLU A 60 -1.18 0.92 16.97
C GLU A 60 -2.43 1.25 17.82
N ASP A 61 -3.63 0.80 17.42
CA ASP A 61 -4.84 1.05 18.19
C ASP A 61 -4.83 0.27 19.52
N LYS A 62 -5.36 0.88 20.58
CA LYS A 62 -5.42 0.27 21.92
C LYS A 62 -6.25 -1.01 21.95
N ASN A 63 -7.28 -1.11 21.11
CA ASN A 63 -8.21 -2.24 21.06
C ASN A 63 -7.81 -3.30 20.03
N CYS A 64 -6.67 -3.13 19.34
CA CYS A 64 -6.25 -4.05 18.30
C CYS A 64 -5.85 -5.42 18.89
N PRO A 65 -6.30 -6.54 18.30
CA PRO A 65 -6.00 -7.88 18.80
C PRO A 65 -4.50 -8.13 18.94
N ALA A 66 -4.07 -8.57 20.13
CA ALA A 66 -2.70 -8.97 20.40
C ALA A 66 -2.09 -9.94 19.36
N PRO A 67 -2.77 -11.00 18.89
CA PRO A 67 -2.18 -11.90 17.90
C PRO A 67 -1.89 -11.21 16.56
N PHE A 68 -2.71 -10.21 16.17
CA PHE A 68 -2.46 -9.46 14.94
C PHE A 68 -1.21 -8.59 15.08
N LYS A 69 -1.06 -7.85 16.19
CA LYS A 69 0.14 -7.04 16.45
C LYS A 69 1.41 -7.90 16.41
N GLN A 70 1.37 -9.07 17.02
CA GLN A 70 2.50 -10.01 17.02
C GLN A 70 2.79 -10.54 15.61
N ALA A 71 1.76 -10.85 14.82
CA ALA A 71 1.94 -11.28 13.44
C ALA A 71 2.59 -10.18 12.58
N VAL A 72 2.12 -8.94 12.69
CA VAL A 72 2.71 -7.79 11.98
C VAL A 72 4.17 -7.61 12.38
N ALA A 73 4.48 -7.64 13.67
CA ALA A 73 5.85 -7.52 14.17
C ALA A 73 6.76 -8.66 13.67
N LYS A 74 6.23 -9.89 13.58
CA LYS A 74 6.99 -11.06 13.11
C LYS A 74 7.25 -11.04 11.61
N TYR A 75 6.22 -10.80 10.79
CA TYR A 75 6.33 -10.92 9.33
C TYR A 75 6.90 -9.66 8.66
N LEU A 76 6.70 -8.49 9.27
CA LEU A 76 7.23 -7.21 8.75
C LEU A 76 8.49 -6.76 9.52
N ALA A 77 9.19 -7.68 10.17
CA ALA A 77 10.45 -7.40 10.86
C ALA A 77 11.57 -6.95 9.91
N ASP A 78 11.51 -7.40 8.65
CA ASP A 78 12.53 -7.17 7.63
C ASP A 78 12.70 -5.67 7.27
N ASN A 79 13.94 -5.28 6.98
CA ASN A 79 14.31 -3.94 6.54
C ASN A 79 13.60 -3.53 5.24
N LYS A 80 13.16 -4.50 4.43
CA LYS A 80 12.36 -4.23 3.22
C LYS A 80 11.14 -3.35 3.51
N TYR A 81 10.49 -3.50 4.67
CA TYR A 81 9.27 -2.77 5.02
C TYR A 81 9.51 -1.58 5.95
N LYS A 82 10.78 -1.19 6.15
CA LYS A 82 11.07 0.05 6.88
C LYS A 82 10.51 1.24 6.11
N PRO A 83 9.90 2.20 6.83
CA PRO A 83 9.50 3.49 6.25
C PRO A 83 10.68 4.19 5.59
N TYR A 84 10.38 5.06 4.63
CA TYR A 84 11.40 5.90 4.00
C TYR A 84 11.90 6.94 5.00
N ASP A 85 13.21 7.15 5.04
CA ASP A 85 13.82 8.26 5.78
C ASP A 85 13.55 9.58 5.04
N ASP A 86 13.43 9.52 3.71
CA ASP A 86 13.16 10.63 2.81
C ASP A 86 12.20 10.22 1.69
N ILE A 87 11.27 11.10 1.33
CA ILE A 87 10.38 10.87 0.19
C ILE A 87 11.11 11.34 -1.07
N PRO A 88 11.35 10.46 -2.06
CA PRO A 88 12.02 10.86 -3.29
C PRO A 88 11.24 11.98 -4.00
N HIS A 89 11.96 13.01 -4.44
CA HIS A 89 11.43 14.13 -5.25
C HIS A 89 10.46 15.11 -4.54
N THR A 90 10.44 15.15 -3.20
CA THR A 90 9.73 16.22 -2.46
C THR A 90 10.68 17.15 -1.73
N VAL A 91 10.30 18.44 -1.64
CA VAL A 91 11.07 19.48 -0.93
C VAL A 91 10.99 19.39 0.60
N ALA A 92 10.03 18.62 1.13
CA ALA A 92 9.83 18.47 2.57
C ALA A 92 10.38 17.11 3.04
N ILE A 93 11.21 17.14 4.08
CA ILE A 93 11.65 15.96 4.83
C ILE A 93 10.49 15.59 5.75
N ASP A 94 9.76 14.54 5.40
CA ASP A 94 8.64 14.00 6.17
C ASP A 94 8.99 12.56 6.61
N PRO A 95 9.87 12.42 7.62
CA PRO A 95 10.36 11.13 8.06
C PRO A 95 9.24 10.42 8.81
N MET A 96 8.95 9.19 8.39
CA MET A 96 7.91 8.40 9.03
C MET A 96 8.52 7.50 10.11
N GLU A 97 8.03 7.60 11.34
CA GLU A 97 8.53 6.80 12.47
C GLU A 97 8.43 5.29 12.18
N ASP A 98 9.39 4.51 12.64
CA ASP A 98 9.41 3.05 12.45
C ASP A 98 8.45 2.34 13.42
N ASN A 99 7.15 2.47 13.14
CA ASN A 99 6.05 1.90 13.93
C ASN A 99 5.41 0.72 13.19
N LEU A 100 4.67 -0.14 13.91
CA LEU A 100 4.01 -1.31 13.30
C LEU A 100 3.01 -0.89 12.23
N ARG A 101 2.32 0.24 12.44
CA ARG A 101 1.43 0.85 11.44
C ARG A 101 2.21 1.18 10.18
N ASN A 102 3.32 1.90 10.31
CA ASN A 102 4.06 2.44 9.19
C ASN A 102 4.73 1.33 8.38
N ARG A 103 5.22 0.28 9.04
CA ARG A 103 5.66 -0.95 8.37
C ARG A 103 4.54 -1.64 7.60
N LEU A 104 3.32 -1.68 8.14
CA LEU A 104 2.16 -2.22 7.44
C LEU A 104 1.75 -1.37 6.24
N LEU A 105 1.87 -0.03 6.33
CA LEU A 105 1.68 0.86 5.19
C LEU A 105 2.73 0.59 4.10
N MET A 106 3.99 0.37 4.48
CA MET A 106 5.04 -0.01 3.54
C MET A 106 4.81 -1.38 2.90
N TYR A 107 4.25 -2.33 3.63
CA TYR A 107 3.84 -3.62 3.06
C TYR A 107 2.74 -3.46 1.99
N ILE A 108 1.77 -2.57 2.23
CA ILE A 108 0.71 -2.27 1.25
C ILE A 108 1.27 -1.48 0.05
N GLY A 109 2.20 -0.55 0.30
CA GLY A 109 2.75 0.35 -0.70
C GLY A 109 3.86 -0.28 -1.56
N LYS A 110 4.68 -1.18 -1.00
CA LYS A 110 5.75 -1.87 -1.73
C LYS A 110 5.21 -3.12 -2.41
N PHE A 111 4.85 -2.97 -3.68
CA PHE A 111 4.51 -4.10 -4.54
C PHE A 111 5.75 -4.97 -4.80
N SER A 112 5.57 -6.30 -4.80
CA SER A 112 6.67 -7.24 -5.05
C SER A 112 7.16 -7.15 -6.50
N ASP A 113 8.48 -7.14 -6.72
CA ASP A 113 9.06 -7.14 -8.07
C ASP A 113 8.60 -8.35 -8.90
N GLU A 114 8.43 -9.52 -8.27
CA GLU A 114 7.87 -10.72 -8.91
C GLU A 114 6.44 -10.49 -9.40
N PHE A 115 5.63 -9.76 -8.63
CA PHE A 115 4.27 -9.41 -9.03
C PHE A 115 4.29 -8.47 -10.25
N ILE A 116 5.20 -7.49 -10.25
CA ILE A 116 5.40 -6.55 -11.37
C ILE A 116 5.82 -7.30 -12.64
N VAL A 117 6.73 -8.29 -12.53
CA VAL A 117 7.16 -9.11 -13.67
C VAL A 117 6.00 -9.93 -14.23
N ASN A 118 5.22 -10.58 -13.37
CA ASN A 118 4.07 -11.38 -13.78
C ASN A 118 2.99 -10.55 -14.51
N GLU A 119 2.81 -9.28 -14.18
CA GLU A 119 1.88 -8.39 -14.89
C GLU A 119 2.33 -8.01 -16.30
N LYS A 120 3.64 -7.95 -16.57
CA LYS A 120 4.16 -7.62 -17.92
C LYS A 120 3.99 -8.75 -18.93
N ILE A 121 3.83 -9.99 -18.47
CA ILE A 121 3.74 -11.19 -19.31
C ILE A 121 2.29 -11.40 -19.83
N ARG A 122 1.33 -10.59 -19.37
CA ARG A 122 -0.09 -10.71 -19.65
C ARG A 122 -0.60 -9.70 -20.69
#